data_AF-A0A4V2A4E6-F1
#
_entry.id   AF-A0A4V2A4E6-F1
#
_cell.length_a   1.000
_cell.length_b   1.000
_cell.length_c   1.000
_cell.angle_alpha   90.00
_cell.angle_beta   90.00
_cell.angle_gamma   90.00
#
_symmetry.space_group_name_H-M   'P 1'
#
loop_
_entity.id
_entity.type
_entity.pdbx_description
1 polymer ?
#
loop_
_entity_poly.entity_id
_entity_poly.type
_entity_poly.pdbx_seq_one_letter_code
_entity_poly.pdbx_strand_id
1 'polypeptide(L)'
;MIFKFFKTAPAVFFFAFFLANAPLSLYAQPGVAEFYKAADEVHRWYFSLTDMILVMAAITGMFGGLRVYANWQSGARHIDAQVMGWFFSCLFLLLVAGFLSALYGIY
;
A
#
# COMPACT_ATOMS: atom_id res chain seq x y z
N MET A 1 60.88 18.12 -9.80
CA MET A 1 59.41 18.04 -9.65
C MET A 1 58.68 19.34 -10.01
N ILE A 2 59.26 20.53 -9.77
CA ILE A 2 58.63 21.84 -10.03
C ILE A 2 58.13 22.06 -11.48
N PHE A 3 58.86 21.60 -12.50
CA PHE A 3 58.51 21.85 -13.91
C PHE A 3 57.29 21.07 -14.43
N LYS A 4 56.92 19.95 -13.80
CA LYS A 4 55.67 19.24 -14.13
C LYS A 4 54.44 20.02 -13.68
N PHE A 5 54.55 20.78 -12.59
CA PHE A 5 53.47 21.55 -11.98
C PHE A 5 53.02 22.72 -12.87
N PHE A 6 53.97 23.41 -13.51
CA PHE A 6 53.69 24.52 -14.43
C PHE A 6 53.03 24.08 -15.74
N LYS A 7 53.22 22.82 -16.17
CA LYS A 7 52.59 22.28 -17.39
C LYS A 7 51.13 21.84 -17.16
N THR A 8 50.78 21.43 -15.94
CA THR A 8 49.41 21.02 -15.57
C THR A 8 48.55 22.18 -15.10
N ALA A 9 49.14 23.24 -14.57
CA ALA A 9 48.44 24.45 -14.11
C ALA A 9 47.48 25.09 -15.14
N PRO A 10 47.86 25.30 -16.42
CA PRO A 10 46.94 25.91 -17.39
C PRO A 10 45.75 24.99 -17.74
N ALA A 11 45.97 23.68 -17.77
CA ALA A 11 44.89 22.70 -18.02
C ALA A 11 43.87 22.67 -16.88
N VAL A 12 44.34 22.74 -15.62
CA VAL A 12 43.47 22.80 -14.44
C VAL A 12 42.66 24.11 -14.41
N PHE A 13 43.30 25.24 -14.74
CA PHE A 13 42.60 26.53 -14.83
C PHE A 13 41.55 26.56 -15.94
N PHE A 14 41.85 26.00 -17.11
CA PHE A 14 40.90 25.91 -18.21
C PHE A 14 39.68 25.05 -17.83
N PHE A 15 39.92 23.90 -17.20
CA PHE A 15 38.84 23.01 -16.75
C PHE A 15 37.97 23.65 -15.65
N ALA A 16 38.59 24.36 -14.71
CA ALA A 16 37.87 25.10 -13.66
C ALA A 16 37.04 26.26 -14.24
N PHE A 17 37.57 26.99 -15.22
CA PHE A 17 36.86 28.07 -15.90
C PHE A 17 35.65 27.56 -16.69
N PHE A 18 35.79 26.39 -17.35
CA PHE A 18 34.70 25.76 -18.07
C PHE A 18 33.58 25.28 -17.13
N LEU A 19 33.93 24.70 -15.98
CA LEU A 19 32.95 24.29 -14.95
C LEU A 19 32.26 25.49 -14.30
N ALA A 20 32.96 26.61 -14.10
CA ALA A 20 32.38 27.81 -13.48
C ALA A 20 31.38 28.55 -14.38
N ASN A 21 31.47 28.38 -15.70
CA ASN A 21 30.57 29.02 -16.67
C ASN A 21 29.53 28.05 -17.26
N ALA A 22 29.50 26.79 -16.80
CA ALA A 22 28.46 25.85 -17.20
C ALA A 22 27.12 26.28 -16.55
N PRO A 23 26.04 26.48 -17.32
CA PRO A 23 24.74 26.82 -16.75
C PRO A 23 24.26 25.66 -15.88
N LEU A 24 24.21 25.86 -14.56
CA LEU A 24 23.53 24.95 -13.63
C LEU A 24 22.01 25.13 -13.81
N SER A 25 21.43 24.43 -14.79
CA SER A 25 19.99 24.23 -14.84
C SER A 25 19.60 23.22 -13.78
N LEU A 26 19.24 23.71 -12.59
CA LEU A 26 18.68 22.87 -11.52
C LEU A 26 17.24 22.52 -11.89
N TYR A 27 17.03 21.33 -12.45
CA TYR A 27 15.68 20.78 -12.60
C TYR A 27 15.19 20.35 -11.22
N ALA A 28 14.33 21.16 -10.60
CA ALA A 28 13.56 20.68 -9.46
C ALA A 28 12.58 19.62 -9.97
N GLN A 29 12.58 18.43 -9.38
CA GLN A 29 11.60 17.41 -9.71
C GLN A 29 10.18 17.93 -9.38
N PRO A 30 9.24 17.96 -10.35
CA PRO A 30 7.86 18.37 -10.08
C PRO A 30 7.16 17.30 -9.24
N GLY A 31 7.15 17.47 -7.92
CA GLY A 31 6.62 16.46 -6.98
C GLY A 31 5.11 16.21 -7.11
N VAL A 32 4.34 17.17 -7.64
CA VAL A 32 2.87 17.09 -7.77
C VAL A 32 2.44 15.91 -8.65
N ALA A 33 3.12 15.67 -9.77
CA ALA A 33 2.80 14.56 -10.66
C ALA A 33 3.04 13.20 -10.00
N GLU A 34 4.12 13.09 -9.21
CA GLU A 34 4.42 11.87 -8.46
C GLU A 34 3.44 11.64 -7.28
N PHE A 35 2.95 12.71 -6.65
CA PHE A 35 1.89 12.59 -5.63
C PHE A 35 0.58 12.07 -6.23
N TYR A 36 0.18 12.52 -7.42
CA TYR A 36 -1.01 11.98 -8.09
C TYR A 36 -0.85 10.50 -8.44
N LYS A 37 0.32 10.09 -8.94
CA LYS A 37 0.60 8.66 -9.17
C LYS A 37 0.55 7.83 -7.89
N ALA A 38 1.10 8.34 -6.79
CA ALA A 38 1.03 7.67 -5.50
C ALA A 38 -0.41 7.54 -4.99
N ALA A 39 -1.25 8.57 -5.20
CA ALA A 39 -2.66 8.52 -4.84
C ALA A 39 -3.43 7.46 -5.64
N ASP A 40 -3.20 7.36 -6.95
CA ASP A 40 -3.80 6.34 -7.81
C ASP A 40 -3.37 4.91 -7.41
N GLU A 41 -2.08 4.73 -7.08
CA GLU A 41 -1.57 3.44 -6.61
C GLU A 41 -2.24 3.01 -5.31
N VAL A 42 -2.35 3.93 -4.35
CA VAL A 42 -3.03 3.71 -3.08
C VAL A 42 -4.52 3.39 -3.31
N HIS A 43 -5.19 4.10 -4.22
CA HIS A 43 -6.56 3.80 -4.61
C HIS A 43 -6.70 2.37 -5.13
N ARG A 44 -5.81 1.93 -6.03
CA ARG A 44 -5.77 0.55 -6.54
C ARG A 44 -5.59 -0.49 -5.43
N TRP A 45 -4.76 -0.19 -4.42
CA TRP A 45 -4.59 -1.09 -3.27
C TRP A 45 -5.90 -1.27 -2.49
N TYR A 46 -6.70 -0.21 -2.34
CA TYR A 46 -7.98 -0.32 -1.65
C TYR A 46 -8.99 -1.18 -2.38
N PHE A 47 -9.07 -1.14 -3.72
CA PHE A 47 -9.89 -2.10 -4.48
C PHE A 47 -9.48 -3.54 -4.16
N SER A 48 -8.18 -3.84 -4.28
CA SER A 48 -7.66 -5.18 -4.03
C SER A 48 -7.87 -5.65 -2.58
N LEU A 49 -7.77 -4.73 -1.61
CA LEU A 49 -8.00 -5.04 -0.20
C LEU A 49 -9.48 -5.32 0.09
N THR A 50 -10.40 -4.54 -0.50
CA THR A 50 -11.84 -4.79 -0.38
C THR A 50 -12.20 -6.17 -0.90
N ASP A 51 -11.72 -6.55 -2.09
CA ASP A 51 -11.96 -7.88 -2.66
C ASP A 51 -11.40 -8.99 -1.75
N MET A 52 -10.20 -8.79 -1.22
CA MET A 52 -9.59 -9.74 -0.28
C MET A 52 -10.45 -9.92 0.98
N ILE A 53 -10.98 -8.83 1.55
CA ILE A 53 -11.84 -8.88 2.75
C ILE A 53 -13.13 -9.64 2.44
N LEU A 54 -13.75 -9.42 1.27
CA LEU A 54 -14.95 -10.15 0.86
C LEU A 54 -14.67 -11.65 0.72
N VAL A 55 -13.54 -12.03 0.12
CA VAL A 55 -13.11 -13.44 0.03
C VAL A 55 -12.88 -14.04 1.41
N MET A 56 -12.21 -13.32 2.33
CA MET A 56 -12.03 -13.80 3.70
C MET A 56 -13.35 -13.92 4.46
N ALA A 57 -14.29 -12.99 4.26
CA ALA A 57 -15.62 -13.06 4.87
C ALA A 57 -16.38 -14.30 4.38
N ALA A 58 -16.29 -14.63 3.09
CA ALA A 58 -16.90 -15.83 2.53
C ALA A 58 -16.29 -17.12 3.12
N ILE A 59 -14.95 -17.20 3.20
CA ILE A 59 -14.24 -18.37 3.75
C ILE A 59 -14.56 -18.52 5.24
N THR A 60 -14.34 -17.47 6.04
CA THR A 60 -14.58 -17.53 7.50
C THR A 60 -16.05 -17.74 7.83
N GLY A 61 -16.96 -17.21 7.01
CA GLY A 61 -18.39 -17.51 7.03
C GLY A 61 -18.66 -19.01 6.86
N MET A 62 -18.19 -19.59 5.76
CA MET A 62 -18.41 -21.01 5.50
C MET A 62 -17.85 -21.91 6.61
N PHE A 63 -16.59 -21.68 7.01
CA PHE A 63 -15.91 -22.53 8.00
C PHE A 63 -16.52 -22.42 9.40
N GLY A 64 -16.88 -21.21 9.84
CA GLY A 64 -17.52 -21.06 11.15
C GLY A 64 -18.96 -21.58 11.17
N GLY A 65 -19.70 -21.45 10.07
CA GLY A 65 -21.00 -22.09 9.89
C GLY A 65 -20.93 -23.62 9.99
N LEU A 66 -19.94 -24.23 9.33
CA LEU A 66 -19.67 -25.66 9.45
C LEU A 66 -19.37 -26.09 10.89
N ARG A 67 -18.59 -25.29 11.63
CA ARG A 67 -18.30 -25.55 13.05
C ARG A 67 -19.55 -25.48 13.92
N VAL A 68 -20.41 -24.48 13.71
CA VAL A 68 -21.68 -24.34 14.43
C VAL A 68 -22.59 -25.53 14.15
N TYR A 69 -22.72 -25.93 12.88
CA TYR A 69 -23.48 -27.11 12.47
C TYR A 69 -22.98 -28.39 13.15
N ALA A 70 -21.67 -28.63 13.13
CA ALA A 70 -21.07 -29.80 13.79
C ALA A 70 -21.36 -29.84 15.30
N ASN A 71 -21.33 -28.69 15.97
CA ASN A 71 -21.65 -28.59 17.41
C ASN A 71 -23.14 -28.80 17.71
N TRP A 72 -24.03 -28.39 16.80
CA TRP A 72 -25.45 -28.75 16.89
C TRP A 72 -25.65 -30.26 16.80
N GLN A 73 -24.98 -30.91 15.85
CA GLN A 73 -25.12 -32.36 15.66
C GLN A 73 -24.52 -33.18 16.81
N SER A 74 -23.50 -32.66 17.51
CA SER A 74 -22.90 -33.32 18.66
C SER A 74 -23.63 -33.11 19.99
N GLY A 75 -24.69 -32.30 20.01
CA GLY A 75 -25.43 -31.98 21.24
C GLY A 75 -24.64 -31.10 22.22
N ALA A 76 -23.73 -30.26 21.70
CA ALA A 76 -22.94 -29.36 22.53
C ALA A 76 -23.84 -28.41 23.34
N ARG A 77 -23.54 -28.24 24.64
CA ARG A 77 -24.23 -27.28 25.50
C ARG A 77 -23.61 -25.88 25.34
N HIS A 78 -24.44 -24.84 25.45
CA HIS A 78 -24.03 -23.41 25.45
C HIS A 78 -23.38 -22.92 24.14
N ILE A 79 -23.96 -23.27 22.99
CA ILE A 79 -23.45 -22.83 21.68
C ILE A 79 -23.77 -21.36 21.34
N ASP A 80 -24.69 -20.72 22.07
CA ASP A 80 -25.27 -19.42 21.69
C ASP A 80 -24.18 -18.35 21.51
N ALA A 81 -23.19 -18.34 22.41
CA ALA A 81 -22.05 -17.44 22.34
C ALA A 81 -21.17 -17.69 21.10
N GLN A 82 -21.01 -18.95 20.68
CA GLN A 82 -20.25 -19.29 19.48
C GLN A 82 -21.00 -18.88 18.21
N VAL A 83 -22.31 -19.11 18.15
CA VAL A 83 -23.15 -18.71 17.02
C VAL A 83 -23.09 -17.19 16.84
N MET A 84 -23.30 -16.44 17.92
CA MET A 84 -23.25 -14.98 17.90
C MET A 84 -21.84 -14.47 17.57
N GLY A 85 -20.80 -15.05 18.20
CA GLY A 85 -19.42 -14.64 17.99
C GLY A 85 -18.96 -14.78 16.54
N TRP A 86 -19.24 -15.92 15.90
CA TRP A 86 -18.90 -16.13 14.49
C TRP A 86 -19.75 -15.24 13.57
N PHE A 87 -21.06 -15.18 13.80
CA PHE A 87 -21.98 -14.42 12.94
C PHE A 87 -21.64 -12.92 12.93
N PHE A 88 -21.47 -12.31 14.11
CA PHE A 88 -21.11 -10.89 14.21
C PHE A 88 -19.69 -10.60 13.70
N SER A 89 -18.76 -11.56 13.81
CA SER A 89 -17.43 -11.40 13.21
C SER A 89 -17.50 -11.36 11.68
N CYS A 90 -18.32 -12.22 11.06
CA CYS A 90 -18.53 -12.21 9.61
C CYS A 90 -19.26 -10.94 9.16
N LEU A 91 -20.30 -10.54 9.89
CA LEU A 91 -21.03 -9.29 9.63
C LEU A 91 -20.09 -8.08 9.72
N PHE A 92 -19.22 -8.04 10.72
CA PHE A 92 -18.23 -6.98 10.88
C PHE A 92 -17.27 -6.92 9.68
N LEU A 93 -16.77 -8.05 9.18
CA LEU A 93 -15.92 -8.06 7.98
C LEU A 93 -16.65 -7.52 6.74
N LEU A 94 -17.91 -7.89 6.54
CA LEU A 94 -18.73 -7.36 5.44
C LEU A 94 -18.95 -5.84 5.58
N LEU A 95 -19.17 -5.35 6.80
CA LEU A 95 -19.28 -3.92 7.06
C LEU A 95 -17.97 -3.18 6.80
N VAL A 96 -16.83 -3.77 7.14
CA VAL A 96 -15.51 -3.18 6.83
C VAL A 96 -15.30 -3.09 5.31
N ALA A 97 -15.65 -4.14 4.56
CA ALA A 97 -15.58 -4.09 3.09
C ALA A 97 -16.48 -2.98 2.53
N GLY A 98 -17.74 -2.90 2.96
CA GLY A 98 -18.66 -1.84 2.54
C GLY A 98 -18.21 -0.44 2.96
N PHE A 99 -17.59 -0.30 4.13
CA PHE A 99 -17.02 0.95 4.60
C PHE A 99 -15.84 1.40 3.75
N LEU A 100 -14.90 0.50 3.41
CA LEU A 100 -13.79 0.80 2.49
C LEU A 100 -14.33 1.19 1.11
N SER A 101 -15.31 0.45 0.60
CA SER A 101 -15.98 0.75 -0.65
C SER A 101 -16.58 2.16 -0.66
N ALA A 102 -17.33 2.52 0.38
CA ALA A 102 -17.95 3.84 0.49
C ALA A 102 -16.91 4.97 0.63
N LEU A 103 -15.84 4.76 1.40
CA LEU A 103 -14.81 5.78 1.66
C LEU A 103 -14.06 6.16 0.38
N TYR A 104 -13.72 5.17 -0.44
CA TYR A 104 -12.94 5.37 -1.66
C TYR A 104 -13.81 5.41 -2.93
N GLY A 105 -15.14 5.43 -2.83
CA GLY A 105 -16.03 5.49 -3.99
C GLY A 105 -15.95 4.25 -4.90
N ILE A 106 -15.63 3.11 -4.31
CA ILE A 106 -15.56 1.80 -4.93
C ILE A 106 -16.96 1.19 -4.88
N TYR A 107 -17.61 0.90 -6.01
CA TYR A 107 -18.94 0.28 -6.06
C TYR A 107 -18.97 -0.93 -6.99
#